data_AF-A8ZL98-F1
#
_entry.id   AF-A8ZL98-F1
#
_cell.length_a   1.000
_cell.length_b   1.000
_cell.length_c   1.000
_cell.angle_alpha   90.00
_cell.angle_beta   90.00
_cell.angle_gamma   90.00
#
_symmetry.space_group_name_H-M   'P 1'
#
loop_
_entity.id
_entity.type
_entity.pdbx_description
1 polymer ?
#
loop_
_entity_poly.entity_id
_entity_poly.type
_entity_poly.pdbx_seq_one_letter_code
_entity_poly.pdbx_strand_id
1 'polypeptide(L)'
;MRSHFLEPNPAQCKSCIFRSPEDGGLVLGDDRTTEITEYLCSGKQHICHTNPELACRGGRDIQLRVFAALGMIDQPTDEALWLANQEFLRS
;
A
#
# COMPACT_ATOMS: atom_id res chain seq x y z
N MET A 1 -6.03 -3.45 -21.12
CA MET A 1 -5.29 -4.13 -20.03
C MET A 1 -6.19 -4.15 -18.82
N ARG A 2 -6.52 -5.32 -18.26
CA ARG A 2 -7.27 -5.38 -17.00
C ARG A 2 -6.33 -4.89 -15.90
N SER A 3 -6.62 -3.73 -15.31
CA SER A 3 -6.02 -3.36 -14.04
C SER A 3 -6.49 -4.40 -13.03
N HIS A 4 -5.68 -5.42 -12.77
CA HIS A 4 -5.94 -6.31 -11.65
C HIS A 4 -5.64 -5.49 -10.40
N PHE A 5 -6.65 -4.75 -9.94
CA PHE A 5 -6.69 -4.22 -8.60
C PHE A 5 -6.69 -5.44 -7.68
N LEU A 6 -5.50 -5.86 -7.26
CA LEU A 6 -5.36 -6.97 -6.33
C LEU A 6 -5.89 -6.50 -4.98
N GLU A 7 -6.80 -7.28 -4.43
CA GLU A 7 -7.23 -7.10 -3.05
C GLU A 7 -6.01 -7.29 -2.12
N PRO A 8 -5.88 -6.47 -1.07
CA PRO A 8 -4.79 -6.64 -0.13
C PRO A 8 -5.03 -7.89 0.72
N ASN A 9 -3.94 -8.45 1.23
CA ASN A 9 -4.01 -9.38 2.35
C ASN A 9 -4.82 -8.73 3.50
N PRO A 10 -5.67 -9.49 4.21
CA PRO A 10 -6.50 -8.94 5.28
C PRO A 10 -5.67 -8.43 6.47
N ALA A 11 -4.44 -8.91 6.64
CA ALA A 11 -3.54 -8.49 7.70
C ALA A 11 -2.09 -8.41 7.21
N GLN A 12 -1.29 -7.62 7.93
CA GLN A 12 0.16 -7.59 7.75
C GLN A 12 0.78 -8.94 8.14
N CYS A 13 1.81 -9.39 7.40
CA CYS A 13 2.52 -10.60 7.77
C CYS A 13 3.22 -10.44 9.12
N LYS A 14 3.49 -11.58 9.79
CA LYS A 14 4.11 -11.57 11.13
C LYS A 14 5.49 -10.91 11.16
N SER A 15 6.22 -10.99 10.04
CA SER A 15 7.54 -10.39 9.84
C SER A 15 7.49 -9.05 9.09
N CYS A 16 6.32 -8.39 9.07
CA CYS A 16 6.16 -7.12 8.35
C CYS A 16 7.05 -6.05 8.98
N ILE A 17 7.91 -5.43 8.15
CA ILE A 17 8.83 -4.38 8.58
C ILE A 17 8.13 -3.07 8.99
N PHE A 18 6.85 -2.91 8.61
CA PHE A 18 6.04 -1.72 8.89
C PHE A 18 5.10 -1.89 10.09
N ARG A 19 5.24 -2.97 10.86
CA ARG A 19 4.58 -3.08 12.17
C ARG A 19 5.08 -1.98 13.09
N SER A 20 4.42 -1.79 14.23
CA SER A 20 4.98 -0.94 15.26
C SER A 20 6.27 -1.56 15.81
N PRO A 21 7.24 -0.76 16.30
CA PRO A 21 8.49 -1.28 16.84
C PRO A 21 8.28 -2.30 17.97
N GLU A 22 7.26 -2.09 18.81
CA GLU A 22 6.86 -3.02 19.87
C GLU A 22 6.34 -4.37 19.34
N ASP A 23 5.79 -4.40 18.13
CA ASP A 23 5.32 -5.60 17.44
C ASP A 23 6.36 -6.21 16.47
N GLY A 24 7.62 -5.76 16.56
CA GLY A 24 8.73 -6.25 15.74
C GLY A 24 8.95 -5.51 14.41
N GLY A 25 8.35 -4.33 14.26
CA GLY A 25 8.62 -3.43 13.14
C GLY A 25 10.01 -2.82 13.18
N LEU A 26 10.50 -2.38 12.02
CA LEU A 26 11.80 -1.73 11.91
C LEU A 26 11.63 -0.21 11.93
N VAL A 27 12.48 0.47 12.69
CA VAL A 27 12.65 1.93 12.56
C VAL A 27 13.56 2.17 11.36
N LEU A 28 12.98 2.63 10.26
CA LEU A 28 13.70 2.92 9.02
C LEU A 28 14.22 4.36 9.06
N GLY A 29 15.42 4.58 8.52
CA GLY A 29 15.91 5.93 8.25
C GLY A 29 15.12 6.61 7.14
N ASP A 30 15.20 7.93 7.07
CA ASP A 30 14.43 8.75 6.13
C ASP A 30 14.68 8.34 4.67
N ASP A 31 15.93 8.17 4.27
CA ASP A 31 16.30 7.76 2.90
C ASP A 31 15.64 6.43 2.53
N ARG A 32 15.66 5.45 3.44
CA ARG A 32 15.07 4.13 3.19
C ARG A 32 13.55 4.18 3.15
N THR A 33 12.95 5.03 3.98
CA THR A 33 11.50 5.27 3.98
C THR A 33 11.04 5.88 2.67
N THR A 34 11.77 6.87 2.15
CA THR A 34 11.51 7.51 0.86
C THR A 34 11.61 6.49 -0.28
N GLU A 35 12.73 5.76 -0.37
CA GLU A 35 12.95 4.75 -1.42
C GLU A 35 11.81 3.71 -1.48
N ILE A 36 11.42 3.19 -0.32
CA ILE A 36 10.34 2.21 -0.20
C ILE A 36 9.00 2.81 -0.61
N THR A 37 8.72 4.04 -0.20
CA THR A 37 7.46 4.72 -0.52
C THR A 37 7.36 4.97 -2.01
N GLU A 38 8.41 5.48 -2.64
CA GLU A 38 8.47 5.69 -4.10
C GLU A 38 8.28 4.37 -4.86
N TYR A 39 8.97 3.32 -4.44
CA TYR A 39 8.86 1.99 -5.05
C TYR A 39 7.42 1.44 -4.96
N LEU A 40 6.76 1.57 -3.81
CA LEU A 40 5.37 1.13 -3.65
C LEU A 40 4.40 1.99 -4.46
N CYS A 41 4.58 3.31 -4.46
CA CYS A 41 3.73 4.24 -5.20
C CYS A 41 3.95 4.19 -6.72
N SER A 42 5.04 3.57 -7.21
CA SER A 42 5.24 3.29 -8.65
C SER A 42 4.38 2.12 -9.18
N GLY A 43 3.40 1.66 -8.41
CA GLY A 43 2.46 0.58 -8.79
C GLY A 43 2.87 -0.82 -8.33
N LYS A 44 3.94 -0.96 -7.54
CA LYS A 44 4.36 -2.25 -6.98
C LYS A 44 3.45 -2.63 -5.81
N GLN A 45 3.07 -3.91 -5.75
CA GLN A 45 2.15 -4.42 -4.72
C GLN A 45 2.86 -5.15 -3.57
N HIS A 46 4.18 -5.37 -3.69
CA HIS A 46 4.96 -6.20 -2.76
C HIS A 46 6.35 -5.63 -2.56
N ILE A 47 6.84 -5.71 -1.33
CA ILE A 47 8.22 -5.34 -0.96
C ILE A 47 9.05 -6.55 -0.50
N CYS A 48 8.55 -7.37 0.42
CA CYS A 48 9.35 -8.45 1.03
C CYS A 48 9.18 -9.81 0.34
N HIS A 49 7.95 -10.16 -0.03
CA HIS A 49 7.63 -11.44 -0.64
C HIS A 49 6.52 -11.27 -1.67
N THR A 50 6.66 -11.97 -2.80
CA THR A 50 5.69 -11.93 -3.90
C THR A 50 4.55 -12.89 -3.65
N ASN A 51 3.31 -12.43 -3.81
CA ASN A 51 2.12 -13.27 -3.91
C ASN A 51 1.34 -12.81 -5.15
N PRO A 52 1.07 -13.68 -6.13
CA PRO A 52 0.38 -13.27 -7.35
C PRO A 52 -1.12 -12.99 -7.15
N GLU A 53 -1.73 -13.45 -6.05
CA GLU A 53 -3.18 -13.39 -5.83
C GLU A 53 -3.63 -12.17 -5.02
N LEU A 54 -2.79 -11.69 -4.10
CA LEU A 54 -3.15 -10.65 -3.14
C LEU A 54 -2.03 -9.63 -2.98
N ALA A 55 -2.36 -8.35 -2.89
CA ALA A 55 -1.39 -7.30 -2.59
C ALA A 55 -0.88 -7.38 -1.14
N CYS A 56 0.35 -6.90 -0.89
CA CYS A 56 0.91 -6.81 0.45
C CYS A 56 0.13 -5.78 1.30
N ARG A 57 -0.39 -6.19 2.47
CA ARG A 57 -1.12 -5.28 3.37
C ARG A 57 -0.29 -4.08 3.82
N GLY A 58 0.93 -4.32 4.31
CA GLY A 58 1.80 -3.25 4.78
C GLY A 58 2.17 -2.25 3.68
N GLY A 59 2.39 -2.75 2.46
CA GLY A 59 2.61 -1.89 1.29
C GLY A 59 1.37 -1.08 0.93
N ARG A 60 0.19 -1.70 0.97
CA ARG A 60 -1.10 -1.03 0.74
C ARG A 60 -1.36 0.07 1.75
N ASP A 61 -1.12 -0.17 3.04
CA ASP A 61 -1.33 0.84 4.09
C ASP A 61 -0.49 2.11 3.83
N ILE A 62 0.75 1.95 3.34
CA ILE A 62 1.61 3.08 2.94
C ILE A 62 1.01 3.81 1.74
N GLN A 63 0.65 3.08 0.68
CA GLN A 63 0.04 3.66 -0.52
C GLN A 63 -1.21 4.48 -0.18
N LEU A 64 -2.11 3.93 0.65
CA LEU A 64 -3.32 4.60 1.08
C LEU A 64 -3.05 5.92 1.82
N ARG A 65 -2.06 5.93 2.72
CA ARG A 65 -1.65 7.14 3.43
C ARG A 65 -1.12 8.21 2.48
N VAL A 66 -0.30 7.81 1.50
CA VAL A 66 0.26 8.72 0.49
C VAL A 66 -0.85 9.27 -0.40
N PHE A 67 -1.73 8.41 -0.94
CA PHE A 67 -2.80 8.83 -1.82
C PHE A 67 -3.79 9.77 -1.13
N ALA A 68 -4.10 9.50 0.15
CA ALA A 68 -4.92 10.41 0.95
C ALA A 68 -4.23 11.76 1.16
N ALA A 69 -2.93 11.76 1.49
CA ALA A 69 -2.16 12.99 1.66
C ALA A 69 -2.04 13.82 0.35
N LEU A 70 -2.04 13.16 -0.81
CA LEU A 70 -2.05 13.81 -2.12
C LEU A 70 -3.44 14.27 -2.57
N GLY A 71 -4.50 13.98 -1.81
CA GLY A 71 -5.89 14.32 -2.18
C GLY A 71 -6.44 13.46 -3.32
N MET A 72 -5.85 12.29 -3.58
CA MET A 72 -6.35 11.35 -4.59
C MET A 72 -7.52 10.51 -4.06
N ILE A 73 -7.58 10.32 -2.74
CA ILE A 73 -8.66 9.63 -2.03
C ILE A 73 -8.98 10.42 -0.76
N ASP A 74 -10.23 10.39 -0.31
CA ASP A 74 -10.66 11.20 0.85
C ASP A 74 -10.12 10.68 2.18
N GLN A 75 -9.93 9.36 2.29
CA GLN A 75 -9.48 8.68 3.50
C GLN A 75 -8.49 7.57 3.13
N PRO A 76 -7.53 7.22 4.01
CA PRO A 76 -6.56 6.18 3.75
C PRO A 76 -7.16 4.77 3.95
N THR A 77 -8.21 4.44 3.18
CA THR A 77 -8.94 3.17 3.27
C THR A 77 -9.02 2.49 1.90
N ASP A 78 -9.08 1.15 1.92
CA ASP A 78 -9.25 0.37 0.69
C ASP A 78 -10.56 0.71 -0.04
N GLU A 79 -11.62 1.05 0.71
CA GLU A 79 -12.91 1.49 0.18
C GLU A 79 -12.78 2.82 -0.60
N ALA A 80 -12.12 3.83 -0.03
CA ALA A 80 -11.91 5.11 -0.69
C ALA A 80 -11.09 4.94 -1.98
N LEU A 81 -10.07 4.08 -1.95
CA LEU A 81 -9.29 3.74 -3.14
C LEU A 81 -10.12 3.00 -4.20
N TRP A 82 -11.00 2.08 -3.77
CA TRP A 82 -11.89 1.39 -4.70
C TRP A 82 -12.87 2.38 -5.37
N LEU A 83 -13.49 3.27 -4.60
CA LEU A 83 -14.39 4.30 -5.12
C LEU A 83 -13.70 5.22 -6.12
N ALA A 84 -12.52 5.76 -5.77
CA ALA A 84 -11.74 6.61 -6.67
C ALA A 84 -11.36 5.90 -7.98
N ASN A 85 -11.03 4.61 -7.91
CA ASN A 85 -10.78 3.81 -9.12
C ASN A 85 -12.04 3.64 -9.98
N GLN A 86 -13.22 3.46 -9.38
CA GLN A 86 -14.48 3.37 -10.12
C GLN A 86 -14.80 4.68 -10.83
N GLU A 87 -14.53 5.83 -10.20
CA GLU A 87 -14.73 7.15 -10.80
C GLU A 87 -13.77 7.38 -11.96
N PHE A 88 -12.48 7.08 -11.78
CA PHE A 88 -11.46 7.20 -12.83
C PHE A 88 -11.77 6.33 -14.06
N LEU A 89 -12.29 5.11 -13.87
CA LEU A 89 -12.66 4.23 -14.98
C LEU A 89 -13.91 4.70 -15.75
N ARG A 90 -14.69 5.63 -15.18
CA ARG A 90 -15.90 6.20 -15.80
C ARG A 90 -15.63 7.51 -16.57
N SER A 91 -14.51 8.18 -16.31
CA SER A 91 -14.05 9.38 -17.03
C SER A 91 -13.35 9.04 -18.33
#